data_AF-A0A369L8R7-F1
#
_entry.id   AF-A0A369L8R7-F1
#
_cell.length_a   1.000
_cell.length_b   1.000
_cell.length_c   1.000
_cell.angle_alpha   90.00
_cell.angle_beta   90.00
_cell.angle_gamma   90.00
#
_symmetry.space_group_name_H-M   'P 1'
#
loop_
_entity.id
_entity.type
_entity.pdbx_description
1 polymer ?
#
loop_
_entity_poly.entity_id
_entity_poly.type
_entity_poly.pdbx_seq_one_letter_code
_entity_poly.pdbx_strand_id
1 'polypeptide(L)'
;MGFIMFAVTVLSTISILAVEAGASPVIGLIVFYVSSGFFVTFFTTTFLQLAPRMHTPQLWAGMGRAANNLCAFTVSGVSMMLTQSGIAAVMIASLILFVLVSVAFVGAGLFRLPSTVGEREAIQAGLAAAAAPTLEEVQAEFISRSGLTPREEEVLRAVTADERPLKQVADDLGISLRMVQRHLTSIYSKTDTQTRAGLTRAFFGK
;
A
#
# COMPACT_ATOMS: atom_id res chain seq x y z
N MET A 1 11.93 -4.91 9.09
CA MET A 1 11.09 -3.91 9.79
C MET A 1 11.51 -3.76 11.25
N GLY A 2 11.58 -4.84 12.06
CA GLY A 2 11.87 -4.74 13.51
C GLY A 2 13.16 -4.01 13.90
N PHE A 3 14.28 -4.26 13.20
CA PHE A 3 15.55 -3.56 13.48
C PHE A 3 15.50 -2.05 13.18
N ILE A 4 14.94 -1.65 12.03
CA ILE A 4 14.75 -0.24 11.66
C ILE A 4 13.85 0.43 12.69
N MET A 5 12.77 -0.23 13.09
CA MET A 5 11.83 0.30 14.08
C MET A 5 12.48 0.49 15.45
N PHE A 6 13.33 -0.45 15.87
CA PHE A 6 14.10 -0.32 17.10
C PHE A 6 15.08 0.86 17.02
N ALA A 7 15.83 1.00 15.93
CA ALA A 7 16.74 2.14 15.73
C ALA A 7 16.01 3.48 15.76
N VAL A 8 14.83 3.57 15.13
CA VAL A 8 13.97 4.77 15.17
C VAL A 8 13.49 5.05 16.60
N THR A 9 13.11 4.03 17.35
CA THR A 9 12.68 4.19 18.75
C THR A 9 13.83 4.71 19.62
N VAL A 10 15.03 4.14 19.49
CA VAL A 10 16.25 4.61 20.17
C VAL A 10 16.54 6.07 19.82
N LEU A 11 16.52 6.41 18.53
CA LEU A 11 16.76 7.77 18.05
C LEU A 11 15.74 8.76 18.63
N SER A 12 14.46 8.37 18.67
CA SER A 12 13.39 9.19 19.26
C SER A 12 13.58 9.41 20.76
N THR A 13 13.94 8.38 21.53
CA THR A 13 14.23 8.52 22.97
C THR A 13 15.46 9.41 23.21
N ILE A 14 16.55 9.21 22.47
CA ILE A 14 17.76 10.04 22.57
C ILE A 14 17.43 11.51 22.26
N SER A 15 16.58 11.74 21.27
CA SER A 15 16.17 13.10 20.90
C SER A 15 15.40 13.80 22.01
N ILE A 16 14.54 13.10 22.75
CA ILE A 16 13.82 13.67 23.90
C ILE A 16 14.81 14.02 25.01
N LEU A 17 15.71 13.09 25.35
CA LEU A 17 16.75 13.31 26.36
C LEU A 17 17.68 14.47 25.98
N ALA A 18 18.03 14.61 24.70
CA ALA A 18 18.86 15.70 24.22
C ALA A 18 18.17 17.06 24.40
N VAL A 19 16.87 17.16 24.12
CA VAL A 19 16.10 18.39 24.33
C VAL A 19 16.03 18.75 25.81
N GLU A 20 15.76 17.79 26.69
CA GLU A 20 15.78 18.00 28.15
C GLU A 20 17.18 18.40 28.67
N ALA A 21 18.24 17.95 28.01
CA ALA A 21 19.63 18.34 28.29
C ALA A 21 20.05 19.69 27.68
N GLY A 22 19.13 20.43 27.03
CA GLY A 22 19.37 21.77 26.48
C GLY A 22 19.62 21.84 24.98
N ALA A 23 19.41 20.75 24.22
CA ALA A 23 19.44 20.81 22.75
C ALA A 23 18.23 21.56 22.17
N SER A 24 18.34 21.99 20.91
CA SER A 24 17.27 22.74 20.25
C SER A 24 15.96 21.94 20.18
N PRO A 25 14.84 22.48 20.72
CA PRO A 25 13.53 21.84 20.64
C PRO A 25 13.05 21.58 19.20
N VAL A 26 13.50 22.41 18.24
CA VAL A 26 13.15 22.25 16.82
C VAL A 26 13.70 20.95 16.26
N ILE A 27 14.95 20.60 16.61
CA ILE A 27 15.56 19.33 16.19
C ILE A 27 14.78 18.17 16.81
N GLY A 28 14.40 18.29 18.09
CA GLY A 28 13.55 17.31 18.75
C GLY A 28 12.23 17.06 18.05
N LEU A 29 11.57 18.14 17.63
CA LEU A 29 10.29 18.09 16.93
C LEU A 29 10.42 17.41 15.54
N ILE A 30 11.49 17.71 14.80
CA ILE A 30 11.77 17.07 13.51
C ILE A 30 11.94 15.56 13.70
N VAL A 31 12.78 15.14 14.64
CA VAL A 31 13.03 13.72 14.92
C VAL A 31 11.74 13.03 15.38
N PHE A 32 10.93 13.70 16.20
CA PHE A 32 9.64 13.19 16.65
C PHE A 32 8.68 12.93 15.48
N TYR A 33 8.48 13.89 14.58
CA TYR A 33 7.58 13.72 13.45
C TYR A 33 8.05 12.66 12.46
N VAL A 34 9.35 12.61 12.18
CA VAL A 34 9.93 11.55 11.35
C VAL A 34 9.69 10.19 12.01
N SER A 35 9.99 10.05 13.30
CA SER A 35 9.79 8.79 14.03
C SER A 35 8.32 8.35 14.07
N SER A 36 7.39 9.30 14.24
CA SER A 36 5.93 9.05 14.24
C SER A 36 5.46 8.38 12.93
N GLY A 37 5.98 8.80 11.77
CA GLY A 37 5.68 8.16 10.49
C GLY A 37 6.09 6.68 10.43
N PHE A 38 7.24 6.34 11.03
CA PHE A 38 7.69 4.95 11.14
C PHE A 38 6.81 4.14 12.10
N PHE A 39 6.38 4.71 13.24
CA PHE A 39 5.46 4.04 14.18
C PHE A 39 4.15 3.65 13.48
N VAL A 40 3.51 4.58 12.76
CA VAL A 40 2.27 4.33 12.02
C VAL A 40 2.45 3.19 11.00
N THR A 41 3.55 3.23 10.23
CA THR A 41 3.86 2.22 9.22
C THR A 41 4.09 0.85 9.86
N PHE A 42 4.82 0.81 10.99
CA PHE A 42 5.08 -0.41 11.73
C PHE A 42 3.80 -1.05 12.29
N PHE A 43 2.93 -0.27 12.95
CA PHE A 43 1.66 -0.77 13.46
C PHE A 43 0.78 -1.28 12.31
N THR A 44 0.64 -0.50 11.24
CA THR A 44 -0.18 -0.89 10.09
C THR A 44 0.33 -2.19 9.46
N THR A 45 1.64 -2.31 9.24
CA THR A 45 2.24 -3.50 8.62
C THR A 45 2.13 -4.73 9.53
N THR A 46 2.35 -4.56 10.84
CA THR A 46 2.25 -5.66 11.82
C THR A 46 0.83 -6.22 11.87
N PHE A 47 -0.17 -5.35 11.92
CA PHE A 47 -1.57 -5.76 11.94
C PHE A 47 -2.01 -6.37 10.61
N LEU A 48 -1.50 -5.87 9.47
CA LEU A 48 -1.74 -6.46 8.16
C LEU A 48 -1.15 -7.88 8.07
N GLN A 49 0.05 -8.11 8.60
CA GLN A 49 0.67 -9.44 8.66
C GLN A 49 -0.04 -10.38 9.63
N LEU A 50 -0.63 -9.85 10.70
CA LEU A 50 -1.40 -10.62 11.67
C LEU A 50 -2.78 -11.02 11.15
N ALA A 51 -3.40 -10.16 10.33
CA ALA A 51 -4.77 -10.30 9.86
C ALA A 51 -5.14 -11.69 9.29
N PRO A 52 -4.33 -12.35 8.43
CA PRO A 52 -4.67 -13.65 7.86
C PRO A 52 -4.79 -14.77 8.89
N ARG A 53 -4.22 -14.60 10.09
CA ARG A 53 -4.27 -15.59 11.17
C ARG A 53 -5.47 -15.40 12.10
N MET A 54 -6.26 -14.35 11.90
CA MET A 54 -7.38 -13.98 12.75
C MET A 54 -8.72 -14.31 12.08
N HIS A 55 -9.75 -14.55 12.89
CA HIS A 55 -11.10 -14.90 12.40
C HIS A 55 -11.75 -13.83 11.51
N THR A 56 -11.38 -12.56 11.67
CA THR A 56 -11.96 -11.41 10.94
C THR A 56 -10.87 -10.57 10.26
N PRO A 57 -10.20 -11.08 9.21
CA PRO A 57 -8.99 -10.47 8.63
C PRO A 57 -9.19 -9.02 8.17
N GLN A 58 -10.38 -8.68 7.68
CA GLN A 58 -10.73 -7.33 7.22
C GLN A 58 -10.67 -6.27 8.34
N LEU A 59 -11.10 -6.63 9.56
CA LEU A 59 -11.05 -5.74 10.72
C LEU A 59 -9.61 -5.59 11.23
N TRP A 60 -8.87 -6.71 11.28
CA TRP A 60 -7.49 -6.72 11.77
C TRP A 60 -6.54 -5.96 10.84
N ALA A 61 -6.75 -5.99 9.52
CA ALA A 61 -5.95 -5.24 8.55
C ALA A 61 -5.99 -3.72 8.80
N GLY A 62 -7.14 -3.17 9.22
CA GLY A 62 -7.30 -1.74 9.52
C GLY A 62 -6.94 -1.36 10.97
N MET A 63 -6.84 -2.33 11.88
CA MET A 63 -6.72 -2.10 13.32
C MET A 63 -5.43 -1.40 13.74
N GLY A 64 -4.34 -1.52 12.96
CA GLY A 64 -3.06 -0.86 13.26
C GLY A 64 -3.16 0.66 13.41
N ARG A 65 -4.04 1.33 12.63
CA ARG A 65 -4.26 2.78 12.76
C ARG A 65 -4.99 3.12 14.06
N ALA A 66 -6.01 2.35 14.42
CA ALA A 66 -6.75 2.52 15.66
C ALA A 66 -5.84 2.30 16.88
N ALA A 67 -5.03 1.24 16.86
CA ALA A 67 -4.05 0.95 17.90
C ALA A 67 -3.02 2.08 18.06
N ASN A 68 -2.48 2.60 16.95
CA ASN A 68 -1.53 3.71 16.99
C ASN A 68 -2.14 4.98 17.59
N ASN A 69 -3.36 5.35 17.19
CA ASN A 69 -4.03 6.55 17.69
C ASN A 69 -4.45 6.40 19.17
N LEU A 70 -4.90 5.21 19.58
CA LEU A 70 -5.21 4.93 20.98
C LEU A 70 -3.94 5.03 21.84
N CYS A 71 -2.83 4.47 21.37
CA CYS A 71 -1.53 4.61 22.02
C CYS A 71 -1.16 6.09 22.17
N ALA A 72 -1.22 6.86 21.09
CA ALA A 72 -0.93 8.29 21.11
C ALA A 72 -1.80 9.05 22.13
N PHE A 73 -3.11 8.79 22.14
CA PHE A 73 -4.04 9.42 23.07
C PHE A 73 -3.69 9.10 24.53
N THR A 74 -3.47 7.82 24.86
CA THR A 74 -3.12 7.39 26.23
C THR A 74 -1.79 7.98 26.69
N VAL A 75 -0.78 7.96 25.82
CA VAL A 75 0.57 8.50 26.12
C VAL A 75 0.53 10.01 26.26
N SER A 76 -0.22 10.75 25.44
CA SER A 76 -0.35 12.21 25.56
C SER A 76 -0.94 12.62 26.92
N GLY A 77 -1.96 11.92 27.41
CA GLY A 77 -2.56 12.21 28.72
C GLY A 77 -1.57 11.99 29.87
N VAL A 78 -0.89 10.85 29.87
CA VAL A 78 0.13 10.52 30.89
C VAL A 78 1.32 11.48 30.80
N SER A 79 1.76 11.82 29.59
CA SER A 79 2.89 12.72 29.37
C SER A 79 2.63 14.12 29.92
N MET A 80 1.41 14.67 29.75
CA MET A 80 1.08 15.99 30.32
C MET A 80 1.21 16.00 31.85
N MET A 81 0.68 14.99 32.54
CA MET A 81 0.80 14.88 33.99
C MET A 81 2.25 14.75 34.44
N LEU A 82 3.04 13.99 33.67
CA LEU A 82 4.44 13.75 33.96
C LEU A 82 5.33 14.99 33.74
N THR A 83 5.06 15.80 32.71
CA THR A 83 5.80 17.06 32.48
C THR A 83 5.62 18.08 33.59
N GLN A 84 4.51 18.03 34.33
CA GLN A 84 4.28 18.88 35.51
C GLN A 84 5.11 18.43 36.74
N SER A 85 5.66 17.21 36.72
CA SER A 85 6.41 16.61 37.83
C SER A 85 7.91 16.97 37.82
N GLY A 86 8.36 17.75 36.84
CA GLY A 86 9.74 18.23 36.72
C GLY A 86 10.64 17.38 35.81
N ILE A 87 11.75 17.98 35.37
CA ILE A 87 12.67 17.44 34.34
C ILE A 87 13.22 16.06 34.73
N ALA A 88 13.62 15.88 35.99
CA ALA A 88 14.17 14.61 36.46
C ALA A 88 13.15 13.45 36.37
N ALA A 89 11.86 13.72 36.62
CA ALA A 89 10.81 12.71 36.51
C ALA A 89 10.60 12.29 35.05
N VAL A 90 10.61 13.25 34.11
CA VAL A 90 10.51 13.00 32.66
C VAL A 90 11.69 12.15 32.17
N MET A 91 12.92 12.46 32.61
CA MET A 91 14.11 11.68 32.25
C MET A 91 14.06 10.25 32.79
N ILE A 92 13.68 10.05 34.06
CA ILE A 92 13.59 8.70 34.64
C ILE A 92 12.51 7.88 33.92
N ALA A 93 11.33 8.45 33.69
CA ALA A 93 10.23 7.77 33.02
C ALA A 93 10.56 7.40 31.57
N SER A 94 11.23 8.28 30.82
CA SER A 94 11.65 8.00 29.44
C SER A 94 12.68 6.88 29.38
N LEU A 95 13.62 6.82 30.34
CA LEU A 95 14.57 5.70 30.46
C LEU A 95 13.87 4.38 30.80
N ILE A 96 12.92 4.37 31.74
CA ILE A 96 12.13 3.18 32.07
C ILE A 96 11.35 2.70 30.85
N LEU A 97 10.65 3.61 30.17
CA LEU A 97 9.89 3.29 28.96
C LEU A 97 10.80 2.72 27.87
N PHE A 98 11.98 3.29 27.69
CA PHE A 98 12.97 2.80 26.73
C PHE A 98 13.42 1.37 27.03
N VAL A 99 13.70 1.06 28.30
CA VAL A 99 14.05 -0.31 28.72
C VAL A 99 12.89 -1.26 28.47
N LEU A 100 11.66 -0.90 28.84
CA LEU A 100 10.47 -1.73 28.62
C LEU A 100 10.25 -2.02 27.13
N VAL A 101 10.35 -1.00 26.28
CA VAL A 101 10.20 -1.17 24.83
C VAL A 101 11.34 -2.04 24.26
N SER A 102 12.57 -1.85 24.73
CA SER A 102 13.71 -2.66 24.30
C SER A 102 13.52 -4.14 24.65
N VAL A 103 13.09 -4.43 25.88
CA VAL A 103 12.77 -5.81 26.32
C VAL A 103 11.63 -6.39 25.50
N ALA A 104 10.57 -5.62 25.24
CA ALA A 104 9.45 -6.07 24.42
C ALA A 104 9.88 -6.40 22.98
N PHE A 105 10.75 -5.59 22.37
CA PHE A 105 11.28 -5.83 21.03
C PHE A 105 12.13 -7.11 20.97
N VAL A 106 12.98 -7.34 21.97
CA VAL A 106 13.79 -8.56 22.09
C VAL A 106 12.89 -9.78 22.32
N GLY A 107 11.95 -9.70 23.27
CA GLY A 107 11.03 -10.79 23.60
C GLY A 107 10.09 -11.17 22.45
N ALA A 108 9.62 -10.19 21.68
CA ALA A 108 8.81 -10.42 20.49
C ALA A 108 9.61 -10.96 19.29
N GLY A 109 10.93 -11.13 19.40
CA GLY A 109 11.76 -11.70 18.35
C GLY A 109 11.92 -10.82 17.12
N LEU A 110 11.63 -9.51 17.23
CA LEU A 110 11.72 -8.51 16.14
C LEU A 110 13.14 -8.31 15.60
N PHE A 111 14.16 -8.84 16.30
CA PHE A 111 15.56 -8.85 15.90
C PHE A 111 16.00 -10.12 15.16
N ARG A 112 15.13 -11.13 15.02
CA ARG A 112 15.46 -12.30 14.18
C ARG A 112 15.60 -11.81 12.74
N LEU A 113 16.79 -11.92 12.18
CA LEU A 113 17.02 -11.69 10.74
C LEU A 113 16.05 -12.56 9.93
N PRO A 114 15.55 -12.08 8.77
CA PRO A 114 14.62 -12.83 7.94
C PRO A 114 15.32 -14.08 7.39
N SER A 115 15.17 -15.20 8.09
CA SER A 115 15.82 -16.48 7.77
C SER A 115 14.85 -17.49 7.16
N THR A 116 13.55 -17.20 7.09
CA THR A 116 12.59 -18.10 6.44
C THR A 116 12.49 -17.76 4.96
N VAL A 117 12.76 -18.76 4.11
CA VAL A 117 12.62 -18.69 2.64
C VAL A 117 11.29 -18.06 2.23
N GLY A 118 10.21 -18.33 2.98
CA GLY A 118 8.87 -17.80 2.73
C GLY A 118 8.71 -16.27 2.91
N GLU A 119 9.48 -15.61 3.80
CA GLU A 119 9.41 -14.14 3.89
C GLU A 119 10.14 -13.46 2.74
N ARG A 120 11.25 -14.06 2.25
CA ARG A 120 11.91 -13.60 1.03
C ARG A 120 11.01 -13.77 -0.18
N GLU A 121 10.38 -14.93 -0.32
CA GLU A 121 9.41 -15.20 -1.39
C GLU A 121 8.22 -14.24 -1.34
N ALA A 122 7.69 -13.93 -0.16
CA ALA A 122 6.58 -12.97 -0.01
C ALA A 122 6.98 -11.53 -0.42
N ILE A 123 8.19 -11.09 -0.06
CA ILE A 123 8.72 -9.79 -0.49
C ILE A 123 8.92 -9.77 -2.01
N GLN A 124 9.49 -10.85 -2.57
CA GLN A 124 9.72 -10.97 -4.01
C GLN A 124 8.41 -11.04 -4.79
N ALA A 125 7.41 -11.75 -4.29
CA ALA A 125 6.07 -11.80 -4.87
C ALA A 125 5.36 -10.44 -4.78
N GLY A 126 5.51 -9.70 -3.68
CA GLY A 126 4.99 -8.34 -3.54
C GLY A 126 5.64 -7.35 -4.51
N LEU A 127 6.96 -7.45 -4.69
CA LEU A 127 7.70 -6.65 -5.68
C LEU A 127 7.30 -7.04 -7.11
N ALA A 128 7.12 -8.33 -7.40
CA ALA A 128 6.66 -8.82 -8.71
C ALA A 128 5.22 -8.40 -9.01
N ALA A 129 4.33 -8.39 -8.01
CA ALA A 129 2.97 -7.90 -8.15
C ALA A 129 2.91 -6.37 -8.35
N ALA A 130 3.80 -5.62 -7.69
CA ALA A 130 3.95 -4.18 -7.90
C ALA A 130 4.58 -3.83 -9.27
N ALA A 131 5.39 -4.73 -9.82
CA ALA A 131 5.99 -4.61 -11.15
C ALA A 131 5.15 -5.27 -12.26
N ALA A 132 4.01 -5.88 -11.92
CA ALA A 132 3.10 -6.42 -12.92
C ALA A 132 2.51 -5.25 -13.72
N PRO A 133 2.49 -5.32 -15.06
CA PRO A 133 1.94 -4.27 -15.88
C PRO A 133 0.47 -4.05 -15.50
N THR A 134 0.12 -2.79 -15.26
CA THR A 134 -1.24 -2.39 -14.96
C THR A 134 -2.15 -2.69 -16.16
N LEU A 135 -3.46 -2.83 -15.91
CA LEU A 135 -4.43 -3.09 -16.98
C LEU A 135 -4.37 -2.05 -18.10
N GLU A 136 -4.11 -0.79 -17.74
CA GLU A 136 -3.97 0.31 -18.69
C GLU A 136 -2.72 0.17 -19.55
N GLU A 137 -1.58 -0.26 -18.98
CA GLU A 137 -0.35 -0.52 -19.72
C GLU A 137 -0.51 -1.69 -20.70
N VAL A 138 -1.19 -2.78 -20.28
CA VAL A 138 -1.49 -3.93 -21.15
C VAL A 138 -2.39 -3.50 -22.32
N GLN A 139 -3.42 -2.70 -22.06
CA GLN A 139 -4.31 -2.19 -23.10
C GLN A 139 -3.59 -1.24 -24.06
N ALA A 140 -2.76 -0.34 -23.54
CA ALA A 140 -1.98 0.60 -24.35
C ALA A 140 -0.97 -0.14 -25.25
N GLU A 141 -0.31 -1.16 -24.73
CA GLU A 141 0.59 -2.02 -25.51
C GLU A 141 -0.19 -2.73 -26.63
N PHE A 142 -1.35 -3.31 -26.31
CA PHE A 142 -2.20 -4.00 -27.28
C PHE A 142 -2.64 -3.06 -28.42
N ILE A 143 -3.09 -1.85 -28.10
CA ILE A 143 -3.51 -0.84 -29.09
C ILE A 143 -2.31 -0.41 -29.95
N SER A 144 -1.15 -0.17 -29.34
CA SER A 144 0.06 0.23 -30.07
C SER A 144 0.54 -0.85 -31.06
N ARG A 145 0.46 -2.12 -30.67
CA ARG A 145 0.89 -3.26 -31.51
C ARG A 145 -0.08 -3.55 -32.65
N SER A 146 -1.38 -3.33 -32.44
CA SER A 146 -2.43 -3.69 -33.40
C SER A 146 -2.67 -2.66 -34.51
N GLY A 147 -2.10 -1.45 -34.42
CA GLY A 147 -2.21 -0.45 -35.49
C GLY A 147 -3.65 -0.01 -35.76
N LEU A 148 -4.46 0.07 -34.70
CA LEU A 148 -5.85 0.51 -34.80
C LEU A 148 -5.94 2.02 -35.08
N THR A 149 -6.90 2.40 -35.91
CA THR A 149 -7.26 3.81 -36.09
C THR A 149 -8.02 4.32 -34.86
N PRO A 150 -8.05 5.65 -34.59
CA PRO A 150 -8.80 6.20 -33.45
C PRO A 150 -10.26 5.72 -33.38
N ARG A 151 -10.90 5.58 -34.55
CA ARG A 151 -12.30 5.11 -34.62
C ARG A 151 -12.44 3.61 -34.34
N GLU A 152 -11.45 2.80 -34.72
CA GLU A 152 -11.43 1.37 -34.37
C GLU A 152 -11.15 1.15 -32.89
N GLU A 153 -10.33 2.00 -32.27
CA GLU A 153 -10.07 1.96 -30.82
C GLU A 153 -11.33 2.26 -30.01
N GLU A 154 -12.10 3.28 -30.40
CA GLU A 154 -13.39 3.59 -29.77
C GLU A 154 -14.37 2.40 -29.86
N VAL A 155 -14.45 1.77 -31.04
CA VAL A 155 -15.28 0.58 -31.25
C VAL A 155 -14.78 -0.60 -30.42
N LEU A 156 -13.47 -0.83 -30.37
CA LEU A 156 -12.85 -1.87 -29.53
C LEU A 156 -13.24 -1.69 -28.07
N ARG A 157 -12.98 -0.51 -27.49
CA ARG A 157 -13.29 -0.20 -26.09
C ARG A 157 -14.79 -0.39 -25.79
N ALA A 158 -15.66 0.08 -26.68
CA ALA A 158 -17.10 -0.01 -26.50
C ALA A 158 -17.64 -1.46 -26.59
N VAL A 159 -17.01 -2.32 -27.39
CA VAL A 159 -17.39 -3.73 -27.56
C VAL A 159 -16.81 -4.61 -26.46
N THR A 160 -15.65 -4.27 -25.89
CA THR A 160 -15.02 -5.02 -24.80
C THR A 160 -15.44 -4.57 -23.40
N ALA A 161 -16.17 -3.45 -23.28
CA ALA A 161 -16.64 -2.92 -21.99
C ALA A 161 -17.63 -3.87 -21.28
N ASP A 162 -18.51 -4.50 -22.05
CA ASP A 162 -19.57 -5.39 -21.56
C ASP A 162 -19.99 -6.39 -22.66
N GLU A 163 -20.93 -7.31 -22.38
CA GLU A 163 -21.43 -8.29 -23.35
C GLU A 163 -22.72 -7.85 -24.08
N ARG A 164 -23.05 -6.55 -24.04
CA ARG A 164 -24.30 -6.05 -24.61
C ARG A 164 -24.40 -6.25 -26.13
N PRO A 165 -25.62 -6.30 -26.71
CA PRO A 165 -25.80 -6.49 -28.15
C PRO A 165 -25.12 -5.41 -28.99
N LEU A 166 -24.54 -5.78 -30.13
CA LEU A 166 -23.85 -4.85 -31.05
C LEU A 166 -24.75 -3.70 -31.54
N LYS A 167 -26.07 -3.89 -31.53
CA LYS A 167 -27.03 -2.83 -31.87
C LYS A 167 -26.99 -1.68 -30.86
N GLN A 168 -26.92 -1.99 -29.56
CA GLN A 168 -26.82 -0.97 -28.52
C GLN A 168 -25.46 -0.25 -28.59
N VAL A 169 -24.39 -0.98 -28.89
CA VAL A 169 -23.07 -0.37 -29.13
C VAL A 169 -23.10 0.59 -30.33
N ALA A 170 -23.84 0.24 -31.39
CA ALA A 170 -24.02 1.10 -32.55
C ALA A 170 -24.78 2.39 -32.21
N ASP A 171 -25.87 2.25 -31.44
CA ASP A 171 -26.69 3.37 -30.97
C ASP A 171 -25.85 4.34 -30.11
N ASP A 172 -25.05 3.82 -29.19
CA ASP A 172 -24.17 4.63 -28.31
C ASP A 172 -23.06 5.35 -29.08
N LEU A 173 -22.49 4.68 -30.10
CA LEU A 173 -21.43 5.26 -30.94
C LEU A 173 -21.98 6.19 -32.03
N GLY A 174 -23.31 6.33 -32.15
CA GLY A 174 -23.97 7.15 -33.16
C GLY A 174 -23.75 6.66 -34.60
N ILE A 175 -23.53 5.37 -34.81
CA ILE A 175 -23.25 4.77 -36.12
C ILE A 175 -24.17 3.60 -36.42
N SER A 176 -24.28 3.20 -37.68
CA SER A 176 -25.10 2.05 -38.04
C SER A 176 -24.47 0.73 -37.56
N LEU A 177 -25.33 -0.26 -37.27
CA LEU A 177 -24.87 -1.62 -36.93
C LEU A 177 -23.91 -2.19 -37.99
N ARG A 178 -24.17 -1.90 -39.27
CA ARG A 178 -23.31 -2.34 -40.39
C ARG A 178 -21.92 -1.70 -40.32
N MET A 179 -21.81 -0.46 -39.85
CA MET A 179 -20.53 0.21 -39.63
C MET A 179 -19.77 -0.38 -38.43
N VAL A 180 -20.44 -0.67 -37.32
CA VAL A 180 -19.83 -1.38 -36.18
C VAL A 180 -19.29 -2.74 -36.62
N GLN A 181 -20.08 -3.51 -37.37
CA GLN A 181 -19.67 -4.81 -37.91
C GLN A 181 -18.45 -4.67 -38.84
N ARG A 182 -18.43 -3.66 -39.72
CA ARG A 182 -17.28 -3.39 -40.61
C ARG A 182 -16.02 -3.06 -39.81
N HIS A 183 -16.12 -2.20 -38.79
CA HIS A 183 -15.00 -1.87 -37.92
C HIS A 183 -14.51 -3.11 -37.15
N LEU A 184 -15.43 -3.94 -36.63
CA LEU A 184 -15.08 -5.19 -35.96
C LEU A 184 -14.34 -6.17 -36.87
N THR A 185 -14.78 -6.35 -38.12
CA THR A 185 -14.05 -7.20 -39.08
C THR A 185 -12.62 -6.68 -39.31
N SER A 186 -12.45 -5.36 -39.42
CA SER A 186 -11.12 -4.74 -39.53
C SER A 186 -10.27 -4.99 -38.28
N ILE A 187 -10.84 -4.78 -37.09
CA ILE A 187 -10.18 -5.03 -35.80
C ILE A 187 -9.75 -6.50 -35.68
N TYR A 188 -10.64 -7.45 -35.98
CA TYR A 188 -10.35 -8.88 -35.99
C TYR A 188 -9.17 -9.22 -36.91
N SER A 189 -9.15 -8.66 -38.12
CA SER A 189 -8.02 -8.87 -39.05
C SER A 189 -6.69 -8.29 -38.55
N LYS A 190 -6.72 -7.15 -37.85
CA LYS A 190 -5.52 -6.48 -37.31
C LYS A 190 -5.01 -7.09 -36.01
N THR A 191 -5.88 -7.75 -35.26
CA THR A 191 -5.58 -8.32 -33.94
C THR A 191 -5.40 -9.84 -33.97
N ASP A 192 -5.55 -10.46 -35.15
CA ASP A 192 -5.57 -11.92 -35.34
C ASP A 192 -6.56 -12.64 -34.41
N THR A 193 -7.74 -12.03 -34.24
CA THR A 193 -8.83 -12.61 -33.44
C THR A 193 -10.05 -12.84 -34.32
N GLN A 194 -10.90 -13.81 -33.94
CA GLN A 194 -12.08 -14.19 -34.74
C GLN A 194 -13.41 -13.99 -34.01
N THR A 195 -13.35 -13.77 -32.70
CA THR A 195 -14.54 -13.65 -31.85
C THR A 195 -14.39 -12.49 -30.88
N ARG A 196 -15.53 -11.92 -30.47
CA ARG A 196 -15.57 -10.87 -29.44
C ARG A 196 -14.93 -11.34 -28.14
N ALA A 197 -15.18 -12.59 -27.75
CA ALA A 197 -14.58 -13.19 -26.56
C ALA A 197 -13.06 -13.30 -26.68
N GLY A 198 -12.55 -13.73 -27.83
CA GLY A 198 -11.11 -13.79 -28.11
C GLY A 198 -10.46 -12.41 -28.13
N LEU A 199 -11.14 -11.42 -28.71
CA LEU A 199 -10.69 -10.02 -28.73
C LEU A 199 -10.66 -9.41 -27.32
N THR A 200 -11.70 -9.66 -26.51
CA THR A 200 -11.77 -9.22 -25.11
C THR A 200 -10.65 -9.85 -24.29
N ARG A 201 -10.43 -11.15 -24.48
CA ARG A 201 -9.36 -11.89 -23.82
C ARG A 201 -7.98 -11.32 -24.16
N ALA A 202 -7.72 -11.08 -25.44
CA ALA A 202 -6.47 -10.51 -25.92
C ALA A 202 -6.26 -9.06 -25.44
N PHE A 203 -7.33 -8.28 -25.35
CA PHE A 203 -7.30 -6.88 -24.89
C PHE A 203 -7.01 -6.74 -23.38
N PHE A 204 -7.52 -7.67 -22.56
CA PHE A 204 -7.32 -7.65 -21.11
C PHE A 204 -6.18 -8.55 -20.61
N GLY A 205 -5.46 -9.24 -21.50
CA GLY A 205 -4.36 -10.14 -21.14
C GLY A 205 -4.78 -11.35 -20.29
N LYS A 206 -6.01 -11.86 -20.47
CA LYS A 206 -6.56 -13.02 -19.75
C LYS A 206 -6.50 -14.32 -20.55
#